data_AF-A0A951HXI3-F1
#
_entry.id   AF-A0A951HXI3-F1
#
_cell.length_a   1.000
_cell.length_b   1.000
_cell.length_c   1.000
_cell.angle_alpha   90.00
_cell.angle_beta   90.00
_cell.angle_gamma   90.00
#
_symmetry.space_group_name_H-M   'P 1'
#
loop_
_entity.id
_entity.type
_entity.pdbx_description
1 polymer ?
#
loop_
_entity_poly.entity_id
_entity_poly.type
_entity_poly.pdbx_seq_one_letter_code
_entity_poly.pdbx_strand_id
1 'polypeptide(L)'
;MKRFTLSLVVLLALSCLVQAKESWTSVRSRNFTLIGNASEREIREVASRLEQYHSLLARLFDRSELAQTVPTTVIVFKNDESFKPFRPLYQGRLTDVAGYFQPGRDLNYIAVNAEHQRNDSFATIFHELVHLFVDGNLHGLPLALNEGLAEYYAALKVTDGGKRVTLGEENEQHLRLLRSKGLVPLRTLLATEYSSASYNEGTARAVFYAESWLLAHYLLHRDEGAGLLRFRKFLGLLAEGV
;
A
#
# COMPACT_ATOMS: atom_id res chain seq x y z
N MET A 1 -67.35 -39.65 0.88
CA MET A 1 -67.34 -38.42 1.72
C MET A 1 -66.83 -38.85 3.10
N LYS A 2 -65.75 -38.36 3.72
CA LYS A 2 -64.97 -37.12 3.63
C LYS A 2 -63.48 -37.46 3.88
N ARG A 3 -62.60 -36.68 3.26
CA ARG A 3 -61.13 -36.73 3.36
C ARG A 3 -60.68 -36.04 4.66
N PHE A 4 -59.70 -36.59 5.35
CA PHE A 4 -58.86 -35.84 6.31
C PHE A 4 -57.39 -36.13 5.99
N THR A 5 -56.88 -35.34 5.05
CA THR A 5 -55.46 -35.03 4.89
C THR A 5 -55.04 -34.15 6.06
N LEU A 6 -54.26 -34.69 6.99
CA LEU A 6 -53.57 -33.87 7.98
C LEU A 6 -52.17 -33.58 7.44
N SER A 7 -52.00 -32.35 6.97
CA SER A 7 -50.72 -31.77 6.60
C SER A 7 -49.73 -31.90 7.76
N LEU A 8 -48.72 -32.77 7.59
CA LEU A 8 -47.49 -32.68 8.36
C LEU A 8 -46.72 -31.48 7.81
N VAL A 9 -47.10 -30.31 8.31
CA VAL A 9 -46.45 -29.02 8.05
C VAL A 9 -45.00 -29.14 8.49
N VAL A 10 -44.11 -29.22 7.50
CA VAL A 10 -42.88 -28.42 7.38
C VAL A 10 -42.24 -28.07 8.74
N LEU A 11 -41.56 -29.04 9.36
CA LEU A 11 -40.77 -28.80 10.56
C LEU A 11 -39.33 -29.33 10.47
N LEU A 12 -38.86 -29.64 9.26
CA LEU A 12 -37.45 -29.90 8.99
C LEU A 12 -37.04 -29.13 7.73
N ALA A 13 -35.90 -28.45 7.83
CA ALA A 13 -35.22 -27.67 6.79
C ALA A 13 -35.52 -26.15 6.70
N LEU A 14 -35.96 -25.52 7.79
CA LEU A 14 -35.37 -24.22 8.16
C LEU A 14 -34.03 -24.49 8.85
N SER A 15 -33.11 -25.09 8.11
CA SER A 15 -31.70 -24.81 8.31
C SER A 15 -31.60 -23.33 8.04
N CYS A 16 -31.72 -22.49 9.08
CA CYS A 16 -31.05 -21.21 9.05
C CYS A 16 -29.64 -21.57 8.60
N LEU A 17 -29.32 -21.22 7.35
CA LEU A 17 -27.96 -21.00 6.93
C LEU A 17 -27.48 -19.90 7.87
N VAL A 18 -27.02 -20.31 9.05
CA VAL A 18 -26.15 -19.50 9.86
C VAL A 18 -24.96 -19.30 8.95
N GLN A 19 -24.99 -18.18 8.22
CA GLN A 19 -23.83 -17.70 7.51
C GLN A 19 -22.75 -17.62 8.58
N ALA A 20 -21.77 -18.53 8.50
CA ALA A 20 -20.74 -18.66 9.50
C ALA A 20 -20.21 -17.25 9.78
N LYS A 21 -20.33 -16.80 11.04
CA LYS A 21 -19.84 -15.50 11.47
C LYS A 21 -18.41 -15.38 10.95
N GLU A 22 -18.12 -14.37 10.14
CA GLU A 22 -16.77 -14.19 9.61
C GLU A 22 -15.78 -14.23 10.78
N SER A 23 -14.88 -15.20 10.73
CA SER A 23 -13.87 -15.39 11.76
C SER A 23 -12.73 -14.41 11.52
N TRP A 24 -12.59 -13.46 12.43
CA TRP A 24 -11.44 -12.56 12.45
C TRP A 24 -10.31 -13.22 13.26
N THR A 25 -9.13 -13.28 12.66
CA THR A 25 -7.92 -13.83 13.26
C THR A 25 -6.95 -12.71 13.56
N SER A 26 -6.23 -12.82 14.68
CA SER A 26 -5.14 -11.90 15.03
C SER A 26 -3.81 -12.63 15.07
N VAL A 27 -2.78 -12.02 14.49
CA VAL A 27 -1.39 -12.48 14.51
C VAL A 27 -0.52 -11.31 14.92
N ARG A 28 0.40 -11.53 15.87
CA ARG A 28 1.37 -10.51 16.27
C ARG A 28 2.76 -10.89 15.78
N SER A 29 3.44 -9.94 15.14
CA SER A 29 4.85 -10.04 14.77
C SER A 29 5.70 -9.09 15.62
N ARG A 30 6.96 -8.87 15.25
CA ARG A 30 7.89 -8.03 16.01
C ARG A 30 7.47 -6.56 15.99
N ASN A 31 7.15 -6.05 14.80
CA ASN A 31 6.86 -4.64 14.56
C ASN A 31 5.36 -4.38 14.28
N PHE A 32 4.57 -5.42 14.01
CA PHE A 32 3.18 -5.26 13.57
C PHE A 32 2.19 -6.12 14.38
N THR A 33 0.98 -5.59 14.55
CA THR A 33 -0.20 -6.39 14.89
C THR A 33 -1.02 -6.58 13.63
N LEU A 34 -1.39 -7.81 13.28
CA LEU A 34 -2.23 -8.10 12.13
C LEU A 34 -3.57 -8.63 12.61
N ILE A 35 -4.64 -8.17 11.97
CA ILE A 35 -6.02 -8.62 12.20
C ILE A 35 -6.71 -8.78 10.85
N GLY A 36 -7.59 -9.76 10.69
CA GLY A 36 -8.25 -9.93 9.39
C GLY A 36 -9.20 -11.10 9.31
N ASN A 37 -10.04 -11.10 8.28
CA ASN A 37 -10.92 -12.22 7.93
C ASN A 37 -10.30 -13.14 6.84
N ALA A 38 -9.04 -12.88 6.43
CA ALA A 38 -8.23 -13.82 5.67
C ALA A 38 -7.86 -15.06 6.49
N SER A 39 -7.42 -16.13 5.80
CA SER A 39 -6.97 -17.33 6.51
C SER A 39 -5.75 -17.03 7.38
N GLU A 40 -5.58 -17.74 8.50
CA GLU A 40 -4.40 -17.56 9.37
C GLU A 40 -3.08 -17.72 8.59
N ARG A 41 -3.05 -18.64 7.62
CA ARG A 41 -1.90 -18.83 6.72
C ARG A 41 -1.56 -17.55 5.94
N GLU A 42 -2.55 -16.92 5.34
CA GLU A 42 -2.37 -15.67 4.58
C GLU A 42 -1.94 -14.52 5.49
N ILE A 43 -2.54 -14.39 6.68
CA ILE A 43 -2.15 -13.34 7.64
C ILE A 43 -0.70 -13.54 8.10
N ARG A 44 -0.27 -14.78 8.37
CA ARG A 44 1.12 -15.09 8.73
C ARG A 44 2.09 -14.83 7.58
N GLU A 45 1.68 -15.10 6.35
CA GLU A 45 2.47 -14.81 5.15
C GLU A 45 2.69 -13.30 5.00
N VAL A 46 1.61 -12.52 5.09
CA VAL A 46 1.65 -11.05 5.12
C VAL A 46 2.57 -10.53 6.23
N ALA A 47 2.44 -11.07 7.45
CA ALA A 47 3.30 -10.70 8.58
C ALA A 47 4.78 -10.97 8.30
N SER A 48 5.10 -12.16 7.79
CA SER A 48 6.48 -12.54 7.44
C SER A 48 7.09 -11.61 6.39
N ARG A 49 6.31 -11.24 5.36
CA ARG A 49 6.76 -10.32 4.31
C ARG A 49 6.99 -8.91 4.83
N LEU A 50 6.09 -8.38 5.65
CA LEU A 50 6.27 -7.07 6.29
C LEU A 50 7.54 -7.03 7.13
N GLU A 51 7.81 -8.06 7.94
CA GLU A 51 9.04 -8.12 8.74
C GLU A 51 10.30 -8.22 7.87
N GLN A 52 10.25 -8.97 6.76
CA GLN A 52 11.35 -9.03 5.79
C GLN A 52 11.61 -7.65 5.18
N TYR A 53 10.59 -6.96 4.68
CA TYR A 53 10.73 -5.64 4.07
C TYR A 53 11.13 -4.57 5.08
N HIS A 54 10.58 -4.60 6.29
CA HIS A 54 11.02 -3.72 7.38
C HIS A 54 12.51 -3.92 7.68
N SER A 55 12.99 -5.16 7.71
CA SER A 55 14.42 -5.46 7.87
C SER A 55 15.28 -4.96 6.69
N LEU A 56 14.74 -4.99 5.46
CA LEU A 56 15.43 -4.46 4.29
C LEU A 56 15.52 -2.93 4.32
N LEU A 57 14.43 -2.22 4.62
CA LEU A 57 14.45 -0.78 4.87
C LEU A 57 15.45 -0.45 5.98
N ALA A 58 15.52 -1.29 7.03
CA ALA A 58 16.50 -1.15 8.10
C ALA A 58 17.97 -1.33 7.74
N ARG A 59 18.27 -1.75 6.52
CA ARG A 59 19.63 -1.78 5.97
C ARG A 59 19.92 -0.60 5.05
N LEU A 60 18.87 0.06 4.55
CA LEU A 60 18.96 1.20 3.65
C LEU A 60 19.00 2.53 4.42
N PHE A 61 18.38 2.55 5.60
CA PHE A 61 18.23 3.71 6.47
C PHE A 61 18.84 3.43 7.86
N ASP A 62 19.18 4.48 8.60
CA ASP A 62 19.78 4.33 9.92
C ASP A 62 18.76 3.78 10.93
N ARG A 63 19.18 2.91 11.86
CA ARG A 63 18.26 2.22 12.80
C ARG A 63 17.42 3.17 13.66
N SER A 64 17.92 4.37 13.96
CA SER A 64 17.17 5.41 14.67
C SER A 64 15.98 5.92 13.87
N GLU A 65 16.06 5.89 12.54
CA GLU A 65 15.00 6.30 11.61
C GLU A 65 13.90 5.22 11.52
N LEU A 66 14.06 4.05 12.15
CA LEU A 66 13.08 2.96 12.09
C LEU A 66 12.43 2.65 13.43
N ALA A 67 12.75 3.45 14.45
CA ALA A 67 12.07 3.34 15.73
C ALA A 67 10.61 3.80 15.56
N GLN A 68 9.71 2.85 15.32
CA GLN A 68 8.28 3.13 15.30
C GLN A 68 7.81 3.49 16.71
N THR A 69 7.56 4.77 16.93
CA THR A 69 7.01 5.28 18.19
C THR A 69 5.50 5.05 18.28
N VAL A 70 4.83 4.99 17.13
CA VAL A 70 3.40 4.69 17.00
C VAL A 70 3.23 3.24 16.55
N PRO A 71 2.52 2.39 17.30
CA PRO A 71 2.23 1.02 16.90
C PRO A 71 1.47 0.96 15.57
N THR A 72 1.67 -0.10 14.80
CA THR A 72 0.98 -0.30 13.52
C THR A 72 0.12 -1.56 13.53
N THR A 73 -1.15 -1.39 13.14
CA THR A 73 -2.10 -2.48 12.91
C THR A 73 -2.35 -2.69 11.43
N VAL A 74 -2.19 -3.92 10.96
CA VAL A 74 -2.41 -4.31 9.56
C VAL A 74 -3.72 -5.07 9.47
N ILE A 75 -4.66 -4.56 8.68
CA ILE A 75 -5.96 -5.18 8.44
C ILE A 75 -5.88 -5.97 7.13
N VAL A 76 -6.03 -7.29 7.23
CA VAL A 76 -5.86 -8.22 6.11
C VAL A 76 -7.21 -8.77 5.68
N PHE A 77 -7.69 -8.28 4.54
CA PHE A 77 -8.95 -8.68 3.94
C PHE A 77 -8.76 -9.89 3.03
N LYS A 78 -9.63 -10.89 3.11
CA LYS A 78 -9.50 -12.14 2.33
C LYS A 78 -9.65 -11.96 0.81
N ASN A 79 -10.43 -10.96 0.39
CA ASN A 79 -10.79 -10.70 -1.00
C ASN A 79 -11.34 -9.27 -1.19
N ASP A 80 -11.60 -8.91 -2.45
CA ASP A 80 -12.12 -7.58 -2.83
C ASP A 80 -13.43 -7.23 -2.12
N GLU A 81 -14.36 -8.19 -2.04
CA GLU A 81 -15.68 -8.01 -1.43
C GLU A 81 -15.55 -7.58 0.05
N SER A 82 -14.66 -8.23 0.80
CA SER A 82 -14.41 -7.88 2.19
C SER A 82 -13.65 -6.56 2.37
N PHE A 83 -12.81 -6.17 1.41
CA PHE A 83 -12.05 -4.93 1.47
C PHE A 83 -12.87 -3.71 1.03
N LYS A 84 -13.79 -3.89 0.09
CA LYS A 84 -14.56 -2.83 -0.56
C LYS A 84 -15.19 -1.81 0.40
N PRO A 85 -15.82 -2.18 1.54
CA PRO A 85 -16.40 -1.23 2.47
C PRO A 85 -15.38 -0.33 3.19
N PHE A 86 -14.11 -0.73 3.20
CA PHE A 86 -13.02 -0.05 3.90
C PHE A 86 -12.15 0.80 2.97
N ARG A 87 -12.44 0.81 1.66
CA ARG A 87 -11.70 1.65 0.71
C ARG A 87 -11.96 3.13 0.99
N PRO A 88 -10.95 4.00 0.79
CA PRO A 88 -11.15 5.44 0.87
C PRO A 88 -12.21 5.92 -0.11
N LEU A 89 -12.84 7.04 0.24
CA LEU A 89 -13.83 7.71 -0.60
C LEU A 89 -13.22 8.96 -1.23
N TYR A 90 -13.48 9.14 -2.53
CA TYR A 90 -13.27 10.38 -3.24
C TYR A 90 -14.60 10.85 -3.83
N GLN A 91 -15.05 12.05 -3.44
CA GLN A 91 -16.36 12.60 -3.84
C GLN A 91 -17.53 11.60 -3.62
N GLY A 92 -17.52 10.89 -2.48
CA GLY A 92 -18.55 9.91 -2.13
C GLY A 92 -18.50 8.60 -2.93
N ARG A 93 -17.49 8.41 -3.80
CA ARG A 93 -17.26 7.18 -4.57
C ARG A 93 -16.04 6.45 -4.03
N LEU A 94 -16.08 5.12 -4.02
CA LEU A 94 -14.95 4.29 -3.60
C LEU A 94 -13.78 4.47 -4.58
N THR A 95 -12.59 4.68 -4.05
CA THR A 95 -11.36 4.68 -4.84
C THR A 95 -10.92 3.24 -5.14
N ASP A 96 -10.45 2.98 -6.35
CA ASP A 96 -9.90 1.68 -6.71
C ASP A 96 -8.45 1.58 -6.23
N VAL A 97 -8.28 1.01 -5.03
CA VAL A 97 -6.99 0.75 -4.40
C VAL A 97 -6.88 -0.73 -4.01
N ALA A 98 -5.65 -1.23 -3.99
CA ALA A 98 -5.31 -2.59 -3.54
C ALA A 98 -4.91 -2.66 -2.05
N GLY A 99 -4.55 -1.50 -1.49
CA GLY A 99 -4.22 -1.27 -0.09
C GLY A 99 -4.16 0.23 0.20
N TYR A 100 -4.00 0.60 1.46
CA TYR A 100 -3.66 1.97 1.86
C TYR A 100 -3.05 2.02 3.26
N PHE A 101 -2.18 2.99 3.48
CA PHE A 101 -1.70 3.44 4.77
C PHE A 101 -2.53 4.60 5.29
N GLN A 102 -2.88 4.56 6.57
CA GLN A 102 -3.55 5.64 7.28
C GLN A 102 -2.77 5.94 8.57
N PRO A 103 -2.09 7.10 8.65
CA PRO A 103 -1.41 7.51 9.86
C PRO A 103 -2.43 7.89 10.94
N GLY A 104 -2.05 7.70 12.20
CA GLY A 104 -2.82 8.11 13.36
C GLY A 104 -1.93 8.52 14.52
N ARG A 105 -2.49 9.23 15.49
CA ARG A 105 -1.72 9.77 16.63
C ARG A 105 -1.20 8.68 17.56
N ASP A 106 -2.03 7.68 17.83
CA ASP A 106 -1.75 6.60 18.79
C ASP A 106 -1.67 5.22 18.11
N LEU A 107 -2.14 5.12 16.87
CA LEU A 107 -2.16 3.88 16.11
C LEU A 107 -2.16 4.17 14.61
N ASN A 108 -1.27 3.51 13.89
CA ASN A 108 -1.23 3.50 12.44
C ASN A 108 -2.00 2.30 11.89
N TYR A 109 -2.61 2.47 10.72
CA TYR A 109 -3.29 1.39 10.00
C TYR A 109 -2.68 1.16 8.63
N ILE A 110 -2.52 -0.12 8.26
CA ILE A 110 -2.31 -0.54 6.88
C ILE A 110 -3.45 -1.49 6.53
N ALA A 111 -4.22 -1.20 5.49
CA ALA A 111 -5.28 -2.08 5.02
C ALA A 111 -4.86 -2.73 3.70
N VAL A 112 -5.00 -4.05 3.56
CA VAL A 112 -4.59 -4.78 2.35
C VAL A 112 -5.60 -5.85 1.95
N ASN A 113 -5.78 -6.01 0.64
CA ASN A 113 -6.47 -7.17 0.07
C ASN A 113 -5.46 -8.30 -0.17
N ALA A 114 -5.60 -9.41 0.57
CA ALA A 114 -4.73 -10.58 0.48
C ALA A 114 -4.78 -11.26 -0.90
N GLU A 115 -5.92 -11.21 -1.60
CA GLU A 115 -6.06 -11.77 -2.94
C GLU A 115 -5.11 -11.11 -3.94
N HIS A 116 -4.92 -9.79 -3.82
CA HIS A 116 -3.99 -9.03 -4.68
C HIS A 116 -2.52 -9.28 -4.33
N GLN A 117 -2.23 -9.91 -3.18
CA GLN A 117 -0.88 -10.29 -2.78
C GLN A 117 -0.46 -11.68 -3.30
N ARG A 118 -1.41 -12.50 -3.80
CA ARG A 118 -1.16 -13.90 -4.21
C ARG A 118 -0.29 -14.05 -5.47
N ASN A 119 -0.08 -12.99 -6.24
CA ASN A 119 0.76 -13.01 -7.45
C ASN A 119 2.25 -12.73 -7.16
N ASP A 120 2.71 -13.01 -5.93
CA ASP A 120 4.10 -12.84 -5.45
C ASP A 120 4.72 -11.43 -5.60
N SER A 121 3.96 -10.45 -6.08
CA SER A 121 4.47 -9.08 -6.23
C SER A 121 4.69 -8.43 -4.87
N PHE A 122 3.80 -8.64 -3.88
CA PHE A 122 3.75 -7.95 -2.58
C PHE A 122 4.03 -6.43 -2.64
N ALA A 123 3.98 -5.84 -3.83
CA ALA A 123 4.43 -4.48 -4.09
C ALA A 123 3.49 -3.50 -3.39
N THR A 124 2.19 -3.80 -3.37
CA THR A 124 1.21 -3.01 -2.62
C THR A 124 1.54 -2.94 -1.14
N ILE A 125 1.77 -4.07 -0.48
CA ILE A 125 2.05 -4.00 0.96
C ILE A 125 3.39 -3.32 1.26
N PHE A 126 4.37 -3.47 0.35
CA PHE A 126 5.62 -2.76 0.51
C PHE A 126 5.47 -1.25 0.26
N HIS A 127 4.66 -0.84 -0.71
CA HIS A 127 4.26 0.54 -0.96
C HIS A 127 3.68 1.18 0.30
N GLU A 128 2.71 0.52 0.94
CA GLU A 128 2.12 1.01 2.20
C GLU A 128 3.11 1.06 3.36
N LEU A 129 4.05 0.10 3.43
CA LEU A 129 5.11 0.12 4.43
C LEU A 129 6.08 1.30 4.21
N VAL A 130 6.34 1.69 2.96
CA VAL A 130 7.16 2.87 2.67
C VAL A 130 6.44 4.15 3.10
N HIS A 131 5.13 4.26 2.91
CA HIS A 131 4.38 5.39 3.46
C HIS A 131 4.51 5.50 4.98
N LEU A 132 4.41 4.38 5.71
CA LEU A 132 4.65 4.35 7.15
C LEU A 132 6.08 4.83 7.52
N PHE A 133 7.09 4.40 6.75
CA PHE A 133 8.46 4.84 6.97
C PHE A 133 8.65 6.34 6.67
N VAL A 134 8.10 6.82 5.56
CA VAL A 134 8.17 8.23 5.16
C VAL A 134 7.45 9.10 6.19
N ASP A 135 6.26 8.72 6.63
CA ASP A 135 5.48 9.47 7.63
C ASP A 135 6.23 9.63 8.96
N GLY A 136 6.94 8.59 9.40
CA GLY A 136 7.73 8.60 10.63
C GLY A 136 9.03 9.41 10.58
N ASN A 137 9.54 9.77 9.38
CA ASN A 137 10.90 10.32 9.22
C ASN A 137 10.98 11.59 8.38
N LEU A 138 10.07 11.78 7.44
CA LEU A 138 10.10 12.87 6.46
C LEU A 138 8.74 13.58 6.48
N HIS A 139 8.69 14.72 7.15
CA HIS A 139 7.48 15.54 7.23
C HIS A 139 7.43 16.59 6.12
N GLY A 140 6.22 16.93 5.67
CA GLY A 140 6.00 18.02 4.71
C GLY A 140 6.41 17.72 3.27
N LEU A 141 6.58 16.45 2.90
CA LEU A 141 6.85 16.09 1.51
C LEU A 141 5.64 16.39 0.61
N PRO A 142 5.84 16.92 -0.61
CA PRO A 142 4.81 16.94 -1.63
C PRO A 142 4.26 15.53 -1.88
N LEU A 143 2.96 15.41 -2.13
CA LEU A 143 2.30 14.11 -2.34
C LEU A 143 2.97 13.29 -3.44
N ALA A 144 3.36 13.96 -4.54
CA ALA A 144 4.10 13.31 -5.63
C ALA A 144 5.42 12.68 -5.18
N LEU A 145 6.16 13.31 -4.26
CA LEU A 145 7.40 12.71 -3.77
C LEU A 145 7.11 11.55 -2.82
N ASN A 146 6.10 11.66 -1.96
CA ASN A 146 5.70 10.56 -1.07
C ASN A 146 5.30 9.30 -1.85
N GLU A 147 4.42 9.44 -2.85
CA GLU A 147 4.02 8.35 -3.74
C GLU A 147 5.17 7.85 -4.60
N GLY A 148 6.02 8.75 -5.08
CA GLY A 148 7.21 8.40 -5.86
C GLY A 148 8.20 7.54 -5.08
N LEU A 149 8.46 7.87 -3.81
CA LEU A 149 9.30 7.06 -2.92
C LEU A 149 8.69 5.68 -2.69
N ALA A 150 7.38 5.62 -2.45
CA ALA A 150 6.66 4.36 -2.28
C ALA A 150 6.77 3.47 -3.53
N GLU A 151 6.51 4.01 -4.73
CA GLU A 151 6.70 3.30 -6.01
C GLU A 151 8.15 2.85 -6.23
N TYR A 152 9.12 3.72 -5.95
CA TYR A 152 10.55 3.44 -6.17
C TYR A 152 11.06 2.30 -5.29
N TYR A 153 10.73 2.33 -4.00
CA TYR A 153 11.14 1.29 -3.06
C TYR A 153 10.30 0.02 -3.23
N ALA A 154 9.01 0.12 -3.52
CA ALA A 154 8.13 -1.04 -3.77
C ALA A 154 8.62 -1.91 -4.95
N ALA A 155 9.32 -1.32 -5.92
CA ALA A 155 9.95 -2.01 -7.05
C ALA A 155 11.23 -2.81 -6.70
N LEU A 156 11.57 -2.92 -5.42
CA LEU A 156 12.62 -3.79 -4.90
C LEU A 156 12.55 -5.21 -5.49
N LYS A 157 13.67 -5.68 -6.04
CA LYS A 157 13.85 -7.10 -6.36
C LYS A 157 14.87 -7.73 -5.42
N VAL A 158 14.42 -8.79 -4.74
CA VAL A 158 15.29 -9.64 -3.93
C VAL A 158 15.70 -10.84 -4.78
N THR A 159 16.99 -11.00 -5.03
CA THR A 159 17.57 -12.08 -5.83
C THR A 159 18.58 -12.89 -5.01
N ASP A 160 19.08 -13.99 -5.57
CA ASP A 160 20.05 -14.90 -4.93
C ASP A 160 19.63 -15.40 -3.54
N GLY A 161 18.35 -15.77 -3.40
CA GLY A 161 17.83 -16.28 -2.13
C GLY A 161 17.94 -15.29 -0.98
N GLY A 162 17.86 -13.97 -1.24
CA GLY A 162 17.90 -12.93 -0.21
C GLY A 162 19.22 -12.16 -0.13
N LYS A 163 20.24 -12.53 -0.92
CA LYS A 163 21.59 -11.96 -0.80
C LYS A 163 21.77 -10.68 -1.59
N ARG A 164 21.05 -10.51 -2.70
CA ARG A 164 21.12 -9.31 -3.54
C ARG A 164 19.78 -8.60 -3.54
N VAL A 165 19.85 -7.28 -3.39
CA VAL A 165 18.72 -6.36 -3.41
C VAL A 165 19.00 -5.34 -4.50
N THR A 166 18.14 -5.30 -5.51
CA THR A 166 18.19 -4.28 -6.56
C THR A 166 17.03 -3.31 -6.36
N LEU A 167 17.34 -2.01 -6.45
CA LEU A 167 16.40 -0.90 -6.29
C LEU A 167 16.39 -0.05 -7.55
N GLY A 168 15.25 0.57 -7.85
CA GLY A 168 15.12 1.48 -8.98
C GLY A 168 15.20 0.78 -10.34
N GLU A 169 14.72 -0.45 -10.43
CA GLU A 169 14.48 -1.08 -11.72
C GLU A 169 13.49 -0.25 -12.55
N GLU A 170 13.67 -0.25 -13.86
CA GLU A 170 12.77 0.46 -14.77
C GLU A 170 11.36 -0.13 -14.69
N ASN A 171 10.35 0.73 -14.51
CA ASN A 171 8.95 0.34 -14.66
C ASN A 171 8.53 0.60 -16.12
N GLU A 172 8.57 -0.44 -16.94
CA GLU A 172 8.24 -0.32 -18.36
C GLU A 172 6.81 0.19 -18.61
N GLN A 173 5.86 -0.12 -17.72
CA GLN A 173 4.48 0.35 -17.86
C GLN A 173 4.41 1.87 -17.66
N HIS A 174 5.10 2.38 -16.64
CA HIS A 174 5.24 3.83 -16.41
C HIS A 174 5.94 4.49 -17.60
N LEU A 175 7.06 3.94 -18.09
CA LEU A 175 7.78 4.50 -19.23
C LEU A 175 6.93 4.53 -20.51
N ARG A 176 6.18 3.46 -20.80
CA ARG A 176 5.26 3.44 -21.95
C ARG A 176 4.15 4.47 -21.80
N LEU A 177 3.58 4.60 -20.60
CA LEU A 177 2.52 5.56 -20.33
C LEU A 177 3.01 7.00 -20.51
N LEU A 178 4.15 7.36 -19.91
CA LEU A 178 4.72 8.71 -19.99
C LEU A 178 5.17 9.06 -21.42
N ARG A 179 5.70 8.10 -22.17
CA ARG A 179 5.98 8.29 -23.61
C ARG A 179 4.72 8.55 -24.43
N SER A 180 3.59 7.95 -24.06
CA SER A 180 2.32 8.11 -24.76
C SER A 180 1.54 9.37 -24.35
N LYS A 181 1.58 9.77 -23.08
CA LYS A 181 0.76 10.85 -22.51
C LYS A 181 1.53 12.15 -22.31
N GLY A 182 2.87 12.09 -22.30
CA GLY A 182 3.73 13.20 -21.93
C GLY A 182 3.90 13.34 -20.42
N LEU A 183 4.85 14.19 -20.04
CA LEU A 183 5.05 14.65 -18.67
C LEU A 183 4.15 15.84 -18.37
N VAL A 184 3.66 15.95 -17.14
CA VAL A 184 3.06 17.18 -16.64
C VAL A 184 4.17 18.15 -16.19
N PRO A 185 3.91 19.47 -16.13
CA PRO A 185 4.89 20.39 -15.56
C PRO A 185 5.20 20.04 -14.11
N LEU A 186 6.47 20.06 -13.71
CA LEU A 186 6.91 19.71 -12.36
C LEU A 186 6.14 20.49 -11.27
N ARG A 187 5.87 21.78 -11.49
CA ARG A 187 5.05 22.60 -10.56
C ARG A 187 3.64 22.02 -10.38
N THR A 188 3.02 21.52 -11.45
CA THR A 188 1.69 20.90 -11.41
C THR A 188 1.75 19.56 -10.67
N LEU A 189 2.80 18.76 -10.91
CA LEU A 189 3.02 17.49 -10.21
C LEU A 189 3.13 17.73 -8.69
N LEU A 190 3.99 18.66 -8.28
CA LEU A 190 4.26 18.97 -6.86
C LEU A 190 3.07 19.66 -6.17
N ALA A 191 2.18 20.31 -6.91
CA ALA A 191 0.96 20.93 -6.38
C ALA A 191 -0.23 19.95 -6.28
N THR A 192 -0.06 18.67 -6.62
CA THR A 192 -1.13 17.67 -6.50
C THR A 192 -1.42 17.36 -5.03
N GLU A 193 -2.70 17.33 -4.67
CA GLU A 193 -3.19 17.00 -3.32
C GLU A 193 -4.08 15.75 -3.35
N TYR A 194 -4.37 15.17 -2.18
CA TYR A 194 -5.29 14.03 -2.05
C TYR A 194 -6.70 14.30 -2.62
N SER A 195 -7.10 15.57 -2.69
CA SER A 195 -8.38 16.03 -3.24
C SER A 195 -8.35 16.25 -4.76
N SER A 196 -7.18 16.18 -5.39
CA SER A 196 -7.03 16.46 -6.82
C SER A 196 -7.55 15.31 -7.68
N ALA A 197 -8.19 15.64 -8.81
CA ALA A 197 -8.60 14.63 -9.79
C ALA A 197 -7.40 13.85 -10.37
N SER A 198 -6.24 14.51 -10.49
CA SER A 198 -4.98 13.86 -10.89
C SER A 198 -4.53 12.77 -9.92
N TYR A 199 -4.95 12.79 -8.65
CA TYR A 199 -4.65 11.73 -7.68
C TYR A 199 -5.71 10.61 -7.71
N ASN A 200 -6.95 10.92 -8.07
CA ASN A 200 -8.09 10.02 -7.83
C ASN A 200 -8.67 9.38 -9.10
N GLU A 201 -8.46 9.95 -10.29
CA GLU A 201 -9.27 9.61 -11.47
C GLU A 201 -8.45 9.11 -12.67
N GLY A 202 -8.79 7.89 -13.11
CA GLY A 202 -8.52 7.37 -14.45
C GLY A 202 -7.08 7.50 -14.93
N THR A 203 -6.92 8.02 -16.15
CA THR A 203 -5.60 8.16 -16.78
C THR A 203 -4.73 9.22 -16.10
N ALA A 204 -5.33 10.28 -15.54
CA ALA A 204 -4.58 11.33 -14.85
C ALA A 204 -3.91 10.76 -13.59
N ARG A 205 -4.62 9.90 -12.84
CA ARG A 205 -4.06 9.10 -11.76
C ARG A 205 -2.87 8.27 -12.22
N ALA A 206 -3.03 7.48 -13.28
CA ALA A 206 -1.93 6.66 -13.78
C ALA A 206 -0.69 7.49 -14.17
N VAL A 207 -0.87 8.66 -14.80
CA VAL A 207 0.23 9.58 -15.14
C VAL A 207 0.88 10.16 -13.88
N PHE A 208 0.08 10.57 -12.89
CA PHE A 208 0.58 11.09 -11.61
C PHE A 208 1.50 10.09 -10.90
N TYR A 209 1.09 8.82 -10.75
CA TYR A 209 1.92 7.79 -10.12
C TYR A 209 3.17 7.48 -10.95
N ALA A 210 3.03 7.39 -12.28
CA ALA A 210 4.17 7.14 -13.17
C ALA A 210 5.23 8.25 -13.12
N GLU A 211 4.80 9.52 -13.10
CA GLU A 211 5.72 10.65 -13.05
C GLU A 211 6.29 10.88 -11.65
N SER A 212 5.52 10.58 -10.60
CA SER A 212 5.99 10.53 -9.21
C SER A 212 7.12 9.50 -9.04
N TRP A 213 6.94 8.29 -9.59
CA TRP A 213 8.00 7.28 -9.66
C TRP A 213 9.23 7.80 -10.41
N LEU A 214 9.04 8.44 -11.56
CA LEU A 214 10.14 8.99 -12.35
C LEU A 214 10.92 10.07 -11.60
N LEU A 215 10.23 10.93 -10.85
CA LEU A 215 10.87 11.94 -10.00
C LEU A 215 11.73 11.30 -8.91
N ALA A 216 11.18 10.34 -8.16
CA ALA A 216 11.93 9.63 -7.14
C ALA A 216 13.12 8.85 -7.74
N HIS A 217 12.92 8.23 -8.90
CA HIS A 217 13.97 7.54 -9.65
C HIS A 217 15.09 8.52 -10.05
N TYR A 218 14.77 9.67 -10.64
CA TYR A 218 15.76 10.70 -10.98
C TYR A 218 16.55 11.19 -9.75
N LEU A 219 15.86 11.41 -8.62
CA LEU A 219 16.48 11.89 -7.40
C LEU A 219 17.42 10.84 -6.78
N LEU A 220 16.97 9.58 -6.69
CA LEU A 220 17.66 8.53 -5.91
C LEU A 220 18.55 7.59 -6.73
N HIS A 221 18.19 7.32 -7.98
CA HIS A 221 18.88 6.32 -8.79
C HIS A 221 20.31 6.77 -9.10
N ARG A 222 21.24 5.81 -9.00
CA ARG A 222 22.66 6.09 -8.81
C ARG A 222 23.38 6.39 -10.12
N ASP A 223 23.90 7.60 -10.20
CA ASP A 223 25.29 7.83 -10.65
C ASP A 223 26.16 7.90 -9.39
N GLU A 224 26.94 6.86 -9.11
CA GLU A 224 28.09 6.85 -8.18
C GLU A 224 27.93 7.63 -6.83
N GLY A 225 26.77 7.53 -6.17
CA GLY A 225 26.53 8.16 -4.85
C GLY A 225 25.96 9.59 -4.87
N ALA A 226 25.81 10.19 -6.05
CA ALA A 226 25.23 11.53 -6.20
C ALA A 226 23.72 11.60 -5.89
N GLY A 227 22.99 10.48 -5.98
CA GLY A 227 21.54 10.44 -5.77
C GLY A 227 21.10 10.94 -4.40
N LEU A 228 21.74 10.48 -3.32
CA LEU A 228 21.38 10.93 -1.96
C LEU A 228 21.65 12.43 -1.76
N LEU A 229 22.70 12.96 -2.38
CA LEU A 229 23.00 14.40 -2.35
C LEU A 229 21.94 15.20 -3.13
N ARG A 230 21.52 14.72 -4.31
CA ARG A 230 20.41 15.34 -5.08
C ARG A 230 19.12 15.33 -4.28
N PHE A 231 18.78 14.20 -3.68
CA PHE A 231 17.57 14.06 -2.86
C PHE A 231 17.60 15.02 -1.66
N ARG A 232 18.68 15.06 -0.89
CA ARG A 232 18.83 16.00 0.24
C ARG A 232 18.77 17.47 -0.20
N LYS A 233 19.42 17.80 -1.32
CA LYS A 233 19.35 19.16 -1.89
C LYS A 233 17.91 19.52 -2.29
N PHE A 234 17.19 18.59 -2.92
CA PHE A 234 15.80 18.79 -3.30
C PHE A 234 14.90 19.04 -2.08
N LEU A 235 15.06 18.26 -1.00
CA LEU A 235 14.35 18.48 0.25
C LEU A 235 14.65 19.85 0.87
N GLY A 236 15.91 20.31 0.80
CA GLY A 236 16.30 21.65 1.26
C GLY A 236 15.59 22.76 0.48
N LEU A 237 15.58 22.67 -0.86
CA LEU A 237 14.90 23.64 -1.72
C LEU A 237 13.37 23.68 -1.47
N LEU A 238 12.75 22.52 -1.26
CA LEU A 238 11.33 22.44 -0.90
C LEU A 238 11.03 23.14 0.42
N ALA A 239 11.88 22.97 1.43
CA ALA A 239 11.72 23.62 2.73
C ALA A 239 11.88 25.15 2.63
N GLU A 240 12.65 25.64 1.66
CA GLU A 240 12.83 27.07 1.36
C GLU A 240 11.72 27.65 0.46
N GLY A 241 10.83 26.81 -0.07
CA GLY A 241 9.74 27.23 -0.97
C GLY A 241 10.17 27.58 -2.39
N VAL A 242 11.31 27.03 -2.85
CA VAL A 242 11.92 27.27 -4.17
C VAL A 242 11.46 26.24 -5.21
#